data_AF-A0A8T8I328-F1
#
_entry.id   AF-A0A8T8I328-F1
#
_cell.length_a   1.000
_cell.length_b   1.000
_cell.length_c   1.000
_cell.angle_alpha   90.00
_cell.angle_beta   90.00
_cell.angle_gamma   90.00
#
_symmetry.space_group_name_H-M   'P 1'
#
loop_
_entity.id
_entity.type
_entity.pdbx_description
1 polymer ?
#
loop_
_entity_poly.entity_id
_entity_poly.type
_entity_poly.pdbx_seq_one_letter_code
_entity_poly.pdbx_strand_id
1 'polypeptide(L)' 'RIGRPDLPRQYDDGGLVDINTAPPSVIAQCCGLDAHAAEQINRARRQHPVPFQSVDELLVLAELDVTAWDLIRERAVVYS' A
#
# COMPACT_ATOMS: atom_id res chain seq x y z
N ARG A 1 -11.63 -25.66 -0.22
CA ARG A 1 -12.19 -24.33 -0.50
C ARG A 1 -12.48 -23.68 0.85
N ILE A 2 -11.60 -22.82 1.36
CA ILE A 2 -11.77 -22.17 2.67
C ILE A 2 -11.61 -20.67 2.49
N GLY A 3 -12.54 -19.93 3.09
CA GLY A 3 -12.58 -18.47 3.13
C GLY A 3 -14.02 -18.02 3.36
N ARG A 4 -14.44 -17.94 4.64
CA ARG A 4 -15.77 -17.49 5.07
C ARG A 4 -15.92 -15.97 4.81
N PRO A 5 -17.00 -15.51 4.14
CA PRO A 5 -17.14 -14.14 3.66
C PRO A 5 -17.58 -13.08 4.69
N ASP A 6 -17.53 -13.36 6.00
CA ASP A 6 -18.29 -12.60 7.00
C ASP A 6 -17.46 -11.98 8.15
N LEU A 7 -16.20 -11.60 7.91
CA LEU A 7 -15.43 -10.79 8.86
C LEU A 7 -15.14 -9.42 8.23
N PRO A 8 -15.36 -8.29 8.93
CA PRO A 8 -14.68 -7.05 8.54
C PRO A 8 -13.19 -7.39 8.60
N ARG A 9 -12.51 -7.42 7.45
CA ARG A 9 -11.10 -7.78 7.35
C ARG A 9 -10.30 -6.84 8.24
N GLN A 10 -10.11 -7.25 9.49
CA GLN A 10 -9.05 -6.73 10.34
C GLN A 10 -7.79 -7.23 9.65
N TYR A 11 -7.02 -6.30 9.11
CA TYR A 11 -5.69 -6.53 8.55
C TYR A 11 -4.81 -7.07 9.68
N ASP A 12 -4.92 -8.37 9.95
CA ASP A 12 -4.20 -9.09 11.02
C ASP A 12 -3.34 -10.23 10.43
N ASP A 13 -2.94 -10.06 9.16
CA ASP A 13 -2.06 -10.97 8.41
C ASP A 13 -0.57 -10.59 8.58
N GLY A 14 -0.15 -10.20 9.79
CA GLY A 14 1.25 -9.85 10.08
C GLY A 14 1.65 -8.40 9.78
N GLY A 15 0.68 -7.50 9.62
CA GLY A 15 0.92 -6.06 9.47
C GLY A 15 1.44 -5.64 8.09
N LEU A 16 1.26 -6.48 7.07
CA LEU A 16 1.60 -6.15 5.69
C LEU A 16 0.38 -5.67 4.89
N VAL A 17 0.61 -4.82 3.89
CA VAL A 17 -0.41 -4.27 3.01
C VAL A 17 0.03 -4.34 1.54
N ASP A 18 -0.82 -4.89 0.69
CA ASP A 18 -0.59 -4.87 -0.75
C ASP A 18 -0.86 -3.48 -1.34
N ILE A 19 0.19 -2.85 -1.86
CA ILE A 19 0.10 -1.49 -2.43
C ILE A 19 -0.83 -1.42 -3.65
N ASN A 20 -0.94 -2.52 -4.41
CA ASN A 20 -1.65 -2.52 -5.68
C ASN A 20 -3.15 -2.66 -5.52
N THR A 21 -3.62 -3.20 -4.39
CA THR A 21 -5.03 -3.55 -4.20
C THR A 21 -5.67 -2.88 -2.99
N ALA A 22 -4.91 -2.57 -1.94
CA ALA A 22 -5.46 -1.97 -0.74
C ALA A 22 -5.96 -0.54 -0.98
N PRO A 23 -7.03 -0.10 -0.28
CA PRO A 23 -7.45 1.31 -0.29
C PRO A 23 -6.35 2.23 0.28
N PRO A 24 -6.24 3.49 -0.16
CA PRO A 24 -5.24 4.43 0.34
C PRO A 24 -5.28 4.61 1.86
N SER A 25 -6.48 4.69 2.45
CA SER A 25 -6.64 4.81 3.91
C SER A 25 -6.13 3.60 4.68
N VAL A 26 -6.22 2.40 4.10
CA VAL A 26 -5.66 1.18 4.68
C VAL A 26 -4.13 1.21 4.59
N ILE A 27 -3.58 1.61 3.45
CA ILE A 27 -2.13 1.76 3.29
C ILE A 27 -1.59 2.77 4.31
N ALA A 28 -2.30 3.89 4.49
CA ALA A 28 -1.96 4.91 5.49
C ALA A 28 -1.92 4.32 6.90
N GLN A 29 -3.01 3.65 7.30
CA GLN A 29 -3.14 3.06 8.62
C GLN A 29 -2.09 1.98 8.87
N CYS A 30 -1.84 1.12 7.89
CA CYS A 30 -0.91 0.00 8.00
C CYS A 30 0.53 0.51 8.06
N CYS A 31 0.94 1.35 7.10
CA CYS A 31 2.30 1.88 7.02
C CYS A 31 2.60 3.01 8.04
N GLY A 32 1.59 3.54 8.75
CA GLY A 32 1.78 4.68 9.65
C GLY A 32 1.99 6.01 8.92
N LEU A 33 1.37 6.17 7.75
CA LEU A 33 1.47 7.36 6.91
C LEU A 33 0.34 8.34 7.20
N ASP A 34 0.58 9.61 6.88
CA ASP A 34 -0.50 10.59 6.84
C ASP A 34 -1.39 10.42 5.58
N ALA A 35 -2.49 11.15 5.56
CA ALA A 35 -3.44 11.11 4.44
C ALA A 35 -2.86 11.69 3.13
N HIS A 36 -1.85 12.56 3.21
CA HIS A 36 -1.24 13.16 2.03
C HIS A 36 -0.39 12.13 1.29
N ALA A 37 0.50 11.43 1.99
CA ALA A 37 1.31 10.35 1.46
C ALA A 37 0.44 9.23 0.86
N ALA A 38 -0.66 8.87 1.52
CA ALA A 38 -1.61 7.90 1.01
C ALA A 38 -2.23 8.33 -0.34
N GLU A 39 -2.58 9.61 -0.49
CA GLU A 39 -3.12 10.12 -1.75
C GLU A 39 -2.05 10.21 -2.85
N GLN A 40 -0.79 10.45 -2.52
CA GLN A 40 0.31 10.37 -3.50
C GLN A 40 0.49 8.96 -4.04
N ILE A 41 0.39 7.94 -3.18
CA ILE A 41 0.40 6.52 -3.61
C ILE A 41 -0.79 6.24 -4.54
N ASN A 42 -1.98 6.72 -4.19
CA ASN A 42 -3.20 6.56 -4.98
C ASN A 42 -3.07 7.25 -6.36
N ARG A 43 -2.48 8.45 -6.38
CA ARG A 43 -2.20 9.19 -7.62
C ARG A 43 -1.22 8.44 -8.51
N ALA A 44 -0.11 7.94 -7.95
CA ALA A 44 0.85 7.14 -8.68
C ALA A 44 0.19 5.90 -9.31
N ARG A 45 -0.63 5.17 -8.55
CA ARG A 45 -1.41 4.03 -9.07
C ARG A 45 -2.33 4.39 -10.23
N ARG A 46 -3.03 5.52 -10.16
CA ARG A 46 -3.93 5.96 -11.24
C ARG A 46 -3.17 6.37 -12.50
N GLN A 47 -1.93 6.85 -12.34
CA GLN A 47 -1.07 7.26 -13.46
C GLN A 47 -0.30 6.09 -14.07
N HIS A 48 -0.13 4.99 -13.32
CA HIS A 48 0.56 3.79 -13.77
C HIS A 48 -0.44 2.72 -14.24
N PRO A 49 -0.56 2.46 -15.56
CA PRO A 49 -1.64 1.63 -16.12
C PRO A 49 -1.52 0.12 -15.81
N VAL A 50 -0.40 -0.31 -15.22
CA VAL A 50 -0.16 -1.70 -14.82
C VAL A 50 0.14 -1.77 -13.31
N PRO A 51 -0.09 -2.91 -12.64
CA PRO A 51 0.33 -3.07 -11.25
C PRO A 51 1.84 -2.85 -11.11
N PHE A 52 2.28 -2.24 -10.00
CA PHE A 52 3.69 -2.16 -9.68
C PHE A 52 4.23 -3.58 -9.46
N GLN A 53 5.45 -3.84 -9.94
CA GLN A 53 6.15 -5.10 -9.77
C GLN A 53 6.99 -5.13 -8.48
N SER A 54 7.24 -3.98 -7.89
CA SER A 54 7.95 -3.85 -6.61
C SER A 54 7.49 -2.62 -5.84
N VAL A 55 7.79 -2.60 -4.53
CA VAL A 55 7.57 -1.42 -3.68
C VAL A 55 8.47 -0.27 -4.12
N ASP A 56 9.72 -0.52 -4.51
CA ASP A 56 10.64 0.53 -4.94
C ASP A 56 10.18 1.23 -6.22
N GLU A 57 9.52 0.51 -7.13
CA GLU A 57 8.90 1.11 -8.32
C GLU A 57 7.84 2.16 -7.93
N LEU A 58 6.98 1.85 -6.94
CA LEU A 58 6.05 2.83 -6.38
C LEU A 58 6.80 4.02 -5.78
N LEU A 59 7.85 3.78 -4.97
CA LEU A 59 8.58 4.85 -4.28
C LEU A 59 9.25 5.83 -5.25
N VAL A 60 9.72 5.34 -6.40
CA VAL A 60 10.30 6.18 -7.46
C VAL A 60 9.24 7.02 -8.17
N LEU A 61 8.02 6.51 -8.33
CA LEU A 61 6.96 7.16 -9.09
C LEU A 61 6.05 8.06 -8.25
N ALA A 62 5.92 7.76 -6.95
CA ALA A 62 5.12 8.55 -6.04
C ALA A 62 5.93 9.74 -5.49
N GLU A 63 5.30 10.91 -5.42
CA GLU A 63 5.89 12.13 -4.87
C GLU A 63 5.85 12.09 -3.32
N LEU A 64 6.60 11.16 -2.73
CA LEU A 64 6.64 10.89 -1.28
C LEU A 64 7.89 11.50 -0.63
N ASP A 65 7.73 11.99 0.61
CA ASP A 65 8.87 12.34 1.47
C ASP A 65 9.72 11.09 1.76
N VAL A 66 11.04 11.24 1.80
CA VAL A 66 11.99 10.14 2.07
C VAL A 66 11.71 9.44 3.40
N THR A 67 11.15 10.14 4.39
CA THR A 67 10.76 9.55 5.68
C THR A 67 9.63 8.54 5.56
N ALA A 68 8.77 8.64 4.54
CA ALA A 68 7.72 7.67 4.28
C ALA A 68 8.25 6.37 3.64
N TRP A 69 9.45 6.41 3.03
CA TRP A 69 9.97 5.28 2.26
C TRP A 69 10.25 4.08 3.17
N ASP A 70 10.88 4.30 4.32
CA ASP A 70 11.20 3.22 5.26
C ASP A 70 9.91 2.62 5.85
N LEU A 71 8.95 3.47 6.23
CA LEU A 71 7.63 3.06 6.72
C LEU A 71 6.88 2.18 5.71
N ILE A 72 6.96 2.53 4.43
CA ILE A 72 6.37 1.75 3.34
C ILE A 72 7.15 0.45 3.15
N ARG A 73 8.48 0.45 3.12
CA ARG A 73 9.26 -0.80 2.93
C ARG A 73 9.06 -1.83 4.03
N GLU A 74 8.82 -1.38 5.26
CA GLU A 74 8.59 -2.28 6.40
C GLU A 74 7.31 -3.10 6.27
N ARG A 75 6.28 -2.54 5.62
CA ARG A 75 4.91 -3.08 5.68
C ARG A 75 4.27 -3.32 4.32
N ALA A 76 4.74 -2.66 3.29
CA ALA A 76 4.15 -2.74 1.98
C ALA A 76 4.69 -3.94 1.21
N VAL A 77 3.80 -4.61 0.48
CA VAL A 77 4.15 -5.75 -0.39
C VAL A 77 3.49 -5.59 -1.75
N VAL A 78 3.99 -6.35 -2.72
CA VAL A 78 3.39 -6.55 -4.03
C VAL A 78 3.13 -8.04 -4.19
N TYR A 79 1.88 -8.42 -4.44
CA TYR A 79 1.54 -9.77 -4.87
C TYR A 79 1.31 -9.81 -6.38
N SER A 80 1.81 -10.86 -7.02
CA SER A 80 1.61 -11.17 -8.45
C SER A 80 0.30 -11.90 -8.70
#